data_AF-A0A287D7Q9-F1
#
_entry.id   AF-A0A287D7Q9-F1
#
_cell.length_a   1.000
_cell.length_b   1.000
_cell.length_c   1.000
_cell.angle_alpha   90.00
_cell.angle_beta   90.00
_cell.angle_gamma   90.00
#
_symmetry.space_group_name_H-M   'P 1'
#
loop_
_entity.id
_entity.type
_entity.pdbx_description
1 polymer ?
#
loop_
_entity_poly.entity_id
_entity_poly.type
_entity_poly.pdbx_seq_one_letter_code
_entity_poly.pdbx_strand_id
1 'polypeptide(L)' 'MNEVSVIKEGWLHKRGEYIKTWRPRYFLLKSDGSFIGYKERPEAPDQTSPPLNNFSVAECQLMKTER' A
#
# COMPACT_ATOMS: atom_id res chain seq x y z
N MET A 1 22.11 -9.18 5.59
CA MET A 1 20.85 -8.42 5.67
C MET A 1 19.96 -8.93 4.57
N ASN A 2 18.72 -9.36 4.85
CA ASN A 2 17.81 -9.74 3.78
C ASN A 2 17.42 -8.48 3.00
N GLU A 3 17.57 -8.53 1.68
CA GLU A 3 17.10 -7.44 0.82
C GLU A 3 15.58 -7.34 0.88
N VAL A 4 15.07 -6.12 1.06
CA VAL A 4 13.64 -5.85 1.05
C VAL A 4 13.18 -5.74 -0.40
N SER A 5 12.39 -6.70 -0.85
CA SER A 5 11.88 -6.77 -2.23
C SER A 5 10.36 -6.54 -2.27
N VAL A 6 9.85 -6.06 -3.41
CA VAL A 6 8.40 -5.97 -3.65
C VAL A 6 7.88 -7.37 -3.99
N ILE A 7 6.98 -7.88 -3.15
CA ILE A 7 6.32 -9.19 -3.33
C ILE A 7 5.09 -9.06 -4.22
N LYS A 8 4.35 -7.96 -4.07
CA LYS A 8 3.17 -7.67 -4.89
C LYS A 8 2.95 -6.17 -4.97
N GLU A 9 2.43 -5.71 -6.10
CA GLU A 9 2.05 -4.32 -6.29
C GLU A 9 0.78 -4.20 -7.14
N GLY A 10 0.10 -3.06 -7.04
CA GLY A 10 -1.01 -2.74 -7.92
C GLY A 10 -1.96 -1.67 -7.38
N TRP A 11 -2.93 -1.31 -8.22
CA TRP A 11 -3.99 -0.37 -7.87
C TRP A 11 -5.05 -1.01 -6.99
N LEU A 12 -5.39 -0.33 -5.90
CA LEU A 12 -6.50 -0.67 -5.01
C LEU A 12 -7.39 0.55 -4.77
N HIS A 13 -8.67 0.30 -4.48
CA HIS A 13 -9.57 1.32 -3.96
C HIS A 13 -9.47 1.33 -2.44
N LYS A 14 -8.92 2.40 -1.86
CA LYS A 14 -8.85 2.59 -0.41
C LYS A 14 -9.97 3.51 0.06
N ARG A 15 -10.75 3.08 1.05
CA ARG A 15 -11.74 3.94 1.71
C ARG A 15 -11.05 4.98 2.60
N GLY A 16 -11.48 6.24 2.50
CA GLY A 16 -11.06 7.29 3.43
C GLY A 16 -11.63 7.07 4.83
N GLU A 17 -10.88 7.51 5.85
CA GLU A 17 -11.25 7.36 7.27
C GLU A 17 -12.32 8.38 7.68
N TYR A 18 -12.05 9.67 7.48
CA TYR A 18 -12.98 10.75 7.80
C TYR A 18 -14.04 10.94 6.70
N ILE A 19 -13.59 11.13 5.46
CA ILE A 19 -14.48 11.23 4.29
C ILE A 19 -14.53 9.85 3.63
N LYS A 20 -15.64 9.12 3.80
CA LYS A 20 -15.87 7.71 3.39
C LYS A 20 -16.00 7.51 1.86
N THR A 21 -15.16 8.18 1.09
CA THR A 21 -15.01 8.00 -0.36
C THR A 21 -13.95 6.95 -0.66
N TRP A 22 -14.10 6.25 -1.79
CA TRP A 22 -13.09 5.34 -2.31
C TRP A 22 -12.11 6.12 -3.17
N ARG A 23 -10.81 5.95 -2.91
CA ARG A 23 -9.75 6.63 -3.66
C ARG A 23 -8.79 5.59 -4.24
N PRO A 24 -8.44 5.68 -5.54
CA PRO A 24 -7.41 4.81 -6.11
C PRO A 24 -6.07 5.12 -5.45
N ARG A 25 -5.35 4.08 -5.06
CA ARG A 25 -3.99 4.16 -4.52
C ARG A 25 -3.17 3.01 -5.06
N TYR A 26 -1.94 3.30 -5.46
CA TYR A 26 -1.00 2.28 -5.89
C TYR A 26 -0.27 1.73 -4.66
N PHE A 27 -0.45 0.46 -4.36
CA PHE A 27 0.14 -0.18 -3.19
C PHE A 27 1.32 -1.07 -3.56
N LEU A 28 2.34 -1.06 -2.71
CA LEU A 28 3.48 -1.97 -2.70
C LEU A 28 3.43 -2.80 -1.41
N LEU A 29 3.38 -4.12 -1.54
CA LEU A 29 3.62 -5.07 -0.46
C LEU A 29 5.07 -5.56 -0.55
N LYS A 30 5.85 -5.31 0.49
CA LYS A 30 7.26 -5.67 0.57
C LYS A 30 7.49 -6.89 1.47
N SER A 31 8.63 -7.54 1.29
CA SER A 31 9.01 -8.78 2.00
C SER A 31 9.20 -8.62 3.51
N ASP A 32 9.44 -7.40 3.99
CA ASP A 32 9.56 -7.05 5.40
C ASP A 32 8.21 -6.81 6.09
N GLY A 33 7.09 -6.95 5.37
CA GLY A 33 5.76 -6.65 5.86
C GLY A 33 5.37 -5.17 5.72
N SER A 34 6.20 -4.33 5.10
CA SER A 34 5.80 -2.96 4.74
C SER A 34 4.72 -2.98 3.66
N PHE A 35 3.62 -2.30 3.91
CA PHE A 35 2.51 -2.11 2.97
C PHE A 35 2.28 -0.62 2.73
N ILE A 36 2.83 -0.14 1.62
CA ILE A 36 3.01 1.29 1.33
C ILE A 36 2.09 1.68 0.18
N GLY A 37 1.34 2.78 0.33
CA GLY A 37 0.41 3.29 -0.68
C GLY A 37 0.78 4.68 -1.17
N TYR A 38 0.72 4.87 -2.48
CA TYR A 38 1.02 6.11 -3.19
C TYR A 38 -0.21 6.65 -3.90
N LYS A 39 -0.21 7.96 -4.20
CA LYS A 39 -1.26 8.57 -5.02
C LYS A 39 -1.20 8.02 -6.45
N GLU A 40 0.00 7.98 -7.01
CA GLU A 40 0.31 7.49 -8.36
C GLU A 40 1.35 6.37 -8.28
N ARG A 41 1.52 5.60 -9.35
CA ARG A 41 2.55 4.57 -9.44
C ARG A 41 3.96 5.21 -9.39
N PRO A 42 4.86 4.76 -8.50
CA PRO A 42 6.29 5.06 -8.58
C PRO A 42 6.90 4.66 -9.93
N GLU A 43 7.42 5.61 -10.70
CA GLU A 43 8.16 5.30 -11.95
C GLU A 43 9.65 5.03 -11.69
N ALA A 44 10.25 5.78 -10.75
CA ALA A 44 11.65 5.64 -10.38
C ALA A 44 11.86 5.99 -8.89
N PRO A 45 12.95 5.52 -8.24
CA PRO A 45 13.23 5.76 -6.82
C PRO A 45 13.45 7.23 -6.45
N ASP A 46 13.94 8.03 -7.38
CA ASP A 46 14.12 9.49 -7.27
C ASP A 46 12.84 10.27 -7.66
N GLN A 47 12.04 9.64 -8.52
CA GLN A 47 10.70 9.98 -9.02
C GLN A 47 9.58 10.08 -7.98
N THR A 48 9.77 9.38 -6.86
CA THR A 48 8.64 9.04 -5.99
C THR A 48 8.14 10.21 -5.15
N SER A 49 6.90 10.62 -5.42
CA SER A 49 6.10 11.36 -4.43
C SER A 49 6.09 10.61 -3.09
N PRO A 50 6.06 11.31 -1.94
CA PRO A 50 6.07 10.66 -0.64
C PRO A 50 4.87 9.70 -0.50
N PRO A 51 5.05 8.56 0.18
CA PRO A 51 3.95 7.63 0.42
C PRO A 51 2.84 8.30 1.22
N LEU A 52 1.60 8.08 0.81
CA LEU A 52 0.40 8.55 1.52
C LEU A 52 -0.11 7.53 2.54
N ASN A 53 0.34 6.29 2.43
CA ASN A 53 0.01 5.20 3.33
C ASN A 53 1.27 4.42 3.65
N ASN A 54 1.52 4.14 4.92
CA ASN A 54 2.64 3.34 5.39
C ASN A 54 2.15 2.48 6.56
N PHE A 55 1.95 1.19 6.30
CA PHE A 55 1.46 0.22 7.27
C PHE A 55 2.44 -0.93 7.42
N SER A 56 2.46 -1.56 8.60
CA SER A 56 3.01 -2.90 8.75
C SER A 56 1.87 -3.91 8.68
N VAL A 57 2.07 -5.00 7.94
CA VAL A 57 1.15 -6.14 7.91
C VAL A 57 1.63 -7.30 8.79
N ALA A 58 2.68 -7.11 9.57
CA ALA A 58 3.09 -8.08 10.59
C ALA A 58 1.91 -8.29 11.57
N GLU A 59 1.56 -9.56 11.79
CA GLU A 59 0.48 -9.98 12.71
C GLU A 59 -0.91 -9.39 12.40
N CYS A 60 -1.14 -8.92 11.17
CA CYS A 60 -2.44 -8.37 10.79
C CYS A 60 -3.50 -9.46 10.62
N GLN A 61 -4.76 -9.09 10.84
CA GLN A 61 -5.91 -9.95 10.57
C GLN A 61 -6.56 -9.56 9.24
N LEU A 62 -6.87 -10.57 8.41
CA LEU A 62 -7.59 -10.37 7.16
C LEU A 62 -9.08 -10.61 7.39
N MET A 63 -9.87 -9.56 7.28
CA MET A 63 -11.33 -9.64 7.31
C MET A 63 -11.90 -9.48 5.90
N LYS A 64 -12.69 -10.46 5.46
CA LYS A 64 -13.51 -10.33 4.25
C LYS A 64 -14.89 -9.91 4.69
N THR A 65 -15.37 -8.78 4.19
CA THR A 65 -16.79 -8.44 4.30
C THR A 65 -17.44 -8.93 3.02
N GLU A 66 -18.25 -9.99 3.13
CA GLU A 66 -19.16 -10.37 2.05
C GLU A 66 -20.14 -9.21 1.81
N ARG A 67 -20.41 -8.91 0.55
CA ARG A 67 -21.28 -7.82 0.13
C ARG A 67 -22.47 -8.38 -0.61
#